data_AF-A0A9W7JFR3-F1
#
_entry.id   AF-A0A9W7JFR3-F1
#
_cell.length_a   1.000
_cell.length_b   1.000
_cell.length_c   1.000
_cell.angle_alpha   90.00
_cell.angle_beta   90.00
_cell.angle_gamma   90.00
#
_symmetry.space_group_name_H-M   'P 1'
#
loop_
_entity.id
_entity.type
_entity.pdbx_description
1 polymer ?
#
loop_
_entity_poly.entity_id
_entity_poly.type
_entity_poly.pdbx_seq_one_letter_code
_entity_poly.pdbx_strand_id
1 'polypeptide(L)'
;MKTTTASLFLLFIFSITQSSFLFGVAKATHDAVLDVNGDEVLVGVRYYVVSAIWGAGGGGLAIGRESDRKCPEIVVQRRRDVDYGHPVIKNKSPTSF
;
A
#
# COMPACT_ATOMS: atom_id res chain seq x y z
N MET A 1 6.40 -8.40 -60.22
CA MET A 1 7.15 -8.08 -58.98
C MET A 1 6.51 -6.89 -58.24
N LYS A 2 5.22 -6.96 -57.88
CA LYS A 2 4.52 -5.86 -57.17
C LYS A 2 3.67 -6.34 -55.98
N THR A 3 3.35 -7.62 -55.92
CA THR A 3 2.55 -8.25 -54.85
C THR A 3 3.39 -8.62 -53.62
N THR A 4 4.67 -8.93 -53.81
CA THR A 4 5.60 -9.35 -52.75
C THR A 4 5.87 -8.24 -51.73
N THR A 5 6.00 -6.99 -52.18
CA THR A 5 6.23 -5.83 -51.30
C THR A 5 4.99 -5.47 -50.49
N ALA A 6 3.80 -5.52 -51.10
CA ALA A 6 2.54 -5.33 -50.38
C ALA A 6 2.30 -6.42 -49.32
N SER A 7 2.67 -7.67 -49.62
CA SER A 7 2.58 -8.79 -48.68
C SER A 7 3.51 -8.63 -47.47
N LEU A 8 4.75 -8.20 -47.68
CA LEU A 8 5.70 -7.93 -46.59
C LEU A 8 5.23 -6.78 -45.69
N PHE A 9 4.61 -5.75 -46.28
CA PHE A 9 4.08 -4.60 -45.54
C PHE A 9 2.90 -5.00 -44.64
N LEU A 10 2.02 -5.89 -45.12
CA LEU A 10 0.89 -6.41 -44.33
C LEU A 10 1.33 -7.28 -43.15
N LEU A 11 2.35 -8.13 -43.34
CA LEU A 11 2.90 -8.97 -42.27
C LEU A 11 3.59 -8.14 -41.17
N PHE A 12 4.25 -7.04 -41.57
CA PHE A 12 4.86 -6.10 -40.63
C PHE A 12 3.80 -5.40 -39.76
N ILE A 13 2.70 -4.94 -40.35
CA ILE A 13 1.59 -4.32 -39.59
C ILE A 13 0.95 -5.34 -38.63
N PHE A 14 0.74 -6.59 -39.07
CA PHE A 14 0.17 -7.66 -38.24
C PHE A 14 1.05 -8.02 -37.03
N SER A 15 2.37 -7.97 -37.18
CA SER A 15 3.31 -8.26 -36.08
C SER A 15 3.34 -7.14 -35.02
N ILE A 16 3.16 -5.88 -35.45
CA ILE A 16 3.07 -4.73 -34.56
C ILE A 16 1.77 -4.76 -33.76
N THR A 17 0.64 -5.11 -34.38
CA THR A 17 -0.66 -5.16 -33.68
C THR A 17 -0.73 -6.30 -32.66
N GLN A 18 -0.10 -7.46 -32.91
CA GLN A 18 -0.01 -8.54 -31.93
C GLN A 18 0.88 -8.18 -30.73
N SER A 19 1.99 -7.46 -30.95
CA SER A 19 2.87 -7.01 -29.86
C SER A 19 2.19 -6.00 -28.93
N SER A 20 1.31 -5.15 -29.48
CA SER A 20 0.52 -4.19 -28.69
C SER A 20 -0.65 -4.83 -27.93
N PHE A 21 -1.19 -5.95 -28.42
CA PHE A 21 -2.29 -6.68 -27.77
C PHE A 21 -1.82 -7.65 -26.66
N LEU A 22 -0.51 -7.90 -26.55
CA LEU A 22 0.11 -8.63 -25.44
C LEU A 22 0.54 -7.70 -24.30
N PHE A 23 0.03 -6.47 -24.24
CA PHE A 23 0.10 -5.69 -23.02
C PHE A 23 -0.79 -6.32 -21.96
N GLY A 24 -0.14 -6.77 -20.90
CA GLY A 24 -0.68 -7.66 -19.89
C GLY A 24 -2.03 -7.23 -19.34
N VAL A 25 -2.84 -8.24 -19.05
CA VAL A 25 -3.91 -8.12 -18.05
C VAL A 25 -3.22 -7.80 -16.72
N ALA A 26 -3.01 -6.51 -16.44
CA ALA A 26 -2.65 -6.06 -15.11
C ALA A 26 -3.87 -6.34 -14.24
N LYS A 27 -3.85 -7.46 -13.53
CA LYS A 27 -4.78 -7.68 -12.43
C LYS A 27 -4.58 -6.51 -11.50
N ALA A 28 -5.64 -5.75 -11.21
CA ALA A 28 -5.62 -4.72 -10.18
C ALA A 28 -5.44 -5.41 -8.82
N THR A 29 -4.21 -5.84 -8.53
CA THR A 29 -3.78 -6.19 -7.20
C THR A 29 -3.50 -4.88 -6.51
N HIS A 30 -4.18 -4.63 -5.40
CA HIS A 30 -3.82 -3.49 -4.56
C HIS A 30 -2.38 -3.71 -4.11
N ASP A 31 -1.54 -2.69 -4.25
CA ASP A 31 -0.17 -2.77 -3.78
C ASP A 31 -0.15 -3.07 -2.28
N ALA A 32 0.75 -3.95 -1.86
CA ALA A 32 0.88 -4.30 -0.47
C ALA A 32 1.28 -3.07 0.35
N VAL A 33 0.69 -2.92 1.54
CA VAL A 33 1.14 -1.91 2.50
C VAL A 33 2.48 -2.37 3.05
N LEU A 34 3.51 -1.56 2.88
CA LEU A 34 4.85 -1.82 3.38
C LEU A 34 5.10 -1.09 4.70
N ASP A 35 5.94 -1.67 5.55
CA ASP A 35 6.44 -1.04 6.76
C ASP A 35 7.68 -0.17 6.48
N VAL A 36 8.27 0.37 7.54
CA VAL A 36 9.44 1.26 7.44
C VAL A 36 10.72 0.56 6.97
N ASN A 37 10.76 -0.78 7.03
CA ASN A 37 11.87 -1.58 6.50
C ASN A 37 11.64 -1.97 5.03
N GLY A 38 10.44 -1.70 4.50
CA GLY A 38 10.04 -2.12 3.15
C GLY A 38 9.39 -3.50 3.09
N ASP A 39 9.11 -4.12 4.25
CA ASP A 39 8.46 -5.43 4.33
C ASP A 39 6.93 -5.29 4.33
N GLU A 40 6.21 -6.29 3.82
CA GLU A 40 4.74 -6.25 3.83
C GLU A 40 4.17 -6.28 5.25
N VAL A 41 3.16 -5.44 5.51
CA VAL A 41 2.43 -5.42 6.79
C VAL A 41 1.50 -6.64 6.89
N LEU A 42 1.91 -7.57 7.75
CA LEU A 42 1.26 -8.86 7.97
C LEU A 42 0.05 -8.76 8.91
N VAL A 43 -0.94 -9.62 8.67
CA VAL A 43 -2.11 -9.78 9.54
C VAL A 43 -1.70 -10.52 10.82
N GLY A 44 -2.22 -10.09 11.97
CA GLY A 44 -1.94 -10.72 13.27
C GLY A 44 -0.60 -10.31 13.90
N VAL A 45 0.22 -9.53 13.18
CA VAL A 45 1.50 -9.01 13.68
C VAL A 45 1.31 -7.62 14.29
N ARG A 46 2.09 -7.33 15.33
CA ARG A 46 2.09 -6.04 16.04
C ARG A 46 2.97 -5.04 15.31
N TYR A 47 2.42 -3.87 14.99
CA TYR A 47 3.14 -2.74 14.40
C TYR A 47 2.90 -1.47 15.22
N TYR A 48 3.90 -0.60 15.28
CA TYR A 48 3.71 0.77 15.76
C TYR A 48 3.30 1.66 14.59
N VAL A 49 2.26 2.47 14.80
CA VAL A 49 1.87 3.52 13.86
C VAL A 49 2.42 4.82 14.38
N VAL A 50 3.37 5.41 13.66
CA VAL A 50 4.12 6.61 14.06
C VAL A 50 4.01 7.71 13.00
N SER A 51 4.28 8.95 13.39
CA SER A 51 4.48 10.05 12.43
C SER A 51 5.48 9.65 11.35
N ALA A 52 5.12 9.87 10.09
CA ALA A 52 6.03 9.62 8.96
C ALA A 52 7.19 10.62 8.90
N ILE A 53 6.97 11.86 9.37
CA ILE A 53 8.00 12.91 9.38
C ILE A 53 8.68 12.91 10.74
N TRP A 54 9.98 12.63 10.74
CA TRP A 54 10.81 12.64 11.94
C TRP A 54 11.24 14.07 12.33
N GLY A 55 11.33 14.37 13.62
CA GLY A 55 11.79 15.68 14.13
C GLY A 55 10.80 16.85 13.99
N ALA A 56 9.73 16.72 13.21
CA ALA A 56 8.65 17.73 13.12
C ALA A 56 7.62 17.62 14.27
N GLY A 57 7.87 16.73 15.23
CA GLY A 57 6.93 16.36 16.28
C GLY A 57 5.94 15.29 15.85
N GLY A 58 5.15 14.84 16.82
CA GLY A 58 4.27 13.70 16.66
C GLY A 58 5.03 12.37 16.81
N GLY A 59 4.42 11.44 17.52
CA GLY A 59 4.96 10.11 17.81
C GLY A 59 3.98 9.04 17.38
N GLY A 60 3.95 7.96 18.16
CA GLY A 60 3.08 6.84 17.92
C GLY A 60 1.66 7.01 18.45
N LEU A 61 0.78 6.13 18.01
CA LEU A 61 -0.59 6.05 18.52
C LEU A 61 -0.62 5.41 19.91
N ALA A 62 -1.49 5.91 20.78
CA ALA A 62 -1.68 5.36 22.11
C ALA A 62 -3.13 5.50 22.56
N ILE A 63 -3.50 4.66 23.53
CA ILE A 63 -4.74 4.85 24.28
C ILE A 63 -4.60 6.08 25.17
N GLY A 64 -5.49 7.03 24.98
CA GLY A 64 -5.55 8.32 25.66
C GLY A 64 -6.87 8.51 26.38
N ARG A 65 -6.94 9.61 27.13
CA ARG A 65 -8.10 9.94 27.96
C ARG A 65 -8.48 11.39 27.73
N GLU A 66 -9.75 11.61 27.43
CA GLU A 66 -10.33 12.95 27.45
C GLU A 66 -10.37 13.46 28.89
N SER A 67 -10.15 14.76 29.10
CA SER A 67 -9.93 15.35 30.43
C SER A 67 -10.99 14.98 31.47
N ASP A 68 -12.25 14.88 31.06
CA ASP A 68 -13.40 14.65 31.95
C ASP A 68 -13.85 13.18 32.02
N ARG A 69 -13.14 12.27 31.35
CA ARG A 69 -13.45 10.83 31.34
C ARG A 69 -12.53 10.08 32.29
N LYS A 70 -13.08 9.09 33.01
CA LYS A 70 -12.30 8.22 33.90
C LYS A 70 -11.51 7.16 33.13
N CYS A 71 -12.13 6.60 32.10
CA CYS A 71 -11.57 5.55 31.27
C CYS A 71 -10.87 6.14 30.04
N PRO A 72 -9.68 5.62 29.68
CA PRO A 72 -8.99 6.06 28.47
C PRO A 72 -9.57 5.31 27.26
N GLU A 73 -10.51 5.95 26.58
CA GLU A 73 -11.32 5.33 25.52
C GLU A 73 -11.05 5.91 24.12
N ILE A 74 -10.13 6.87 24.02
CA ILE A 74 -9.78 7.53 22.76
C ILE A 74 -8.39 7.10 22.28
N VAL A 75 -8.18 7.13 20.96
CA VAL A 75 -6.84 6.98 20.38
C VAL A 75 -6.24 8.36 20.19
N VAL A 76 -5.04 8.57 20.71
CA VAL A 76 -4.31 9.84 20.61
C VAL A 76 -2.95 9.60 19.98
N GLN A 77 -2.43 10.62 19.30
CA GLN A 77 -1.04 10.63 18.86
C GLN A 77 -0.14 11.22 19.95
N ARG A 78 0.97 10.54 20.24
CA ARG A 78 2.00 11.06 21.15
C ARG A 78 2.67 12.29 20.56
N ARG A 79 3.19 13.17 21.41
CA ARG A 79 3.79 14.44 20.96
C ARG A 79 5.24 14.31 20.50
N ARG A 80 5.97 13.32 21.01
CA ARG A 80 7.39 13.10 20.75
C ARG A 80 7.56 11.91 19.82
N ASP A 81 8.38 12.06 18.80
CA ASP A 81 8.74 11.02 17.83
C ASP A 81 9.45 9.81 18.46
N VAL A 82 10.15 10.02 19.58
CA VAL A 82 10.75 8.95 20.39
C VAL A 82 9.74 8.12 21.19
N ASP A 83 8.47 8.55 21.29
CA ASP A 83 7.40 7.81 21.96
C ASP A 83 6.53 7.11 20.93
N TYR A 84 6.77 5.81 20.72
CA TYR A 84 6.03 4.98 19.76
C TYR A 84 4.63 4.55 20.25
N GLY A 85 4.26 4.87 21.50
CA GLY A 85 2.95 4.55 22.03
C GLY A 85 2.70 3.04 22.14
N HIS A 86 1.52 2.61 21.70
CA HIS A 86 1.06 1.22 21.79
C HIS A 86 1.01 0.57 20.40
N PRO A 87 1.40 -0.71 20.29
CA PRO A 87 1.30 -1.41 19.02
C PRO A 87 -0.16 -1.74 18.67
N VAL A 88 -0.45 -1.78 17.37
CA VAL A 88 -1.72 -2.22 16.80
C VAL A 88 -1.55 -3.51 16.02
N ILE A 89 -2.65 -4.25 15.85
CA ILE A 89 -2.67 -5.48 15.07
C ILE A 89 -3.59 -5.28 13.87
N LYS A 90 -3.07 -5.49 12.66
CA LYS A 90 -3.89 -5.55 11.45
C LYS A 90 -4.69 -6.85 11.48
N ASN A 91 -6.02 -6.74 11.34
CA ASN A 91 -6.89 -7.90 11.19
C ASN A 91 -7.50 -7.91 9.78
N LYS A 92 -7.90 -9.09 9.30
CA LYS A 92 -8.75 -9.17 8.09
C LYS A 92 -10.18 -8.84 8.47
N SER A 93 -10.84 -8.04 7.64
CA SER A 93 -12.30 -7.92 7.73
C SER A 93 -12.92 -9.27 7.36
N PRO A 94 -13.96 -9.74 8.09
CA PRO A 94 -14.66 -10.98 7.75
C PRO A 94 -15.36 -10.91 6.37
N THR A 95 -15.44 -9.74 5.74
CA THR A 95 -16.10 -9.52 4.44
C THR A 95 -15.17 -9.57 3.23
N SER A 96 -13.88 -9.88 3.41
CA SER A 96 -12.92 -9.99 2.31
C SER A 96 -12.80 -11.45 1.86
N PHE A 97 -13.63 -11.87 0.91
CA PHE A 97 -13.54 -13.15 0.18
C PHE A 97 -12.69 -13.00 -1.08
#